data_AF-A0A957U005-F1
#
_entry.id   AF-A0A957U005-F1
#
_cell.length_a   1.000
_cell.length_b   1.000
_cell.length_c   1.000
_cell.angle_alpha   90.00
_cell.angle_beta   90.00
_cell.angle_gamma   90.00
#
_symmetry.space_group_name_H-M   'P 1'
#
loop_
_entity.id
_entity.type
_entity.pdbx_description
1 polymer ?
#
loop_
_entity_poly.entity_id
_entity_poly.type
_entity_poly.pdbx_seq_one_letter_code
_entity_poly.pdbx_strand_id
1 'polypeptide(L)'
;MPGNQRFLPAEQASLAPQALVPVYRIENGLSPHAGATEAHLAVQMVETITDRLHRLADAYGAWRHFEAGAYFDLTREQAAYLVRVTERVSTVHVDFFADLLLPSFQRAVTFWAGQFSAAFNAFTGPITASHPALFDDDFLAETQPTMAAHWAELVAVVDEVRATLEHDPSFIATVATRTEQAHWRAFWQTDAPSALSPALTPALHTVPSLTLAFDFPLPAYRQSGRVRRLHRNREREQRRGRSGRT
;
A
#
# COMPACT_ATOMS: atom_id res chain seq x y z
N MET A 1 -22.92 6.45 3.56
CA MET A 1 -22.52 5.45 2.55
C MET A 1 -22.01 6.15 1.30
N PRO A 2 -20.70 6.47 1.19
CA PRO A 2 -20.11 6.85 -0.09
C PRO A 2 -19.34 5.65 -0.69
N GLY A 3 -19.70 5.30 -1.93
CA GLY A 3 -18.85 4.62 -2.94
C GLY A 3 -18.47 3.16 -2.67
N ASN A 4 -19.35 2.19 -2.96
CA ASN A 4 -19.11 1.34 -4.14
C ASN A 4 -18.30 2.05 -5.22
N GLN A 5 -17.05 1.63 -5.44
CA GLN A 5 -16.37 1.74 -6.73
C GLN A 5 -15.07 0.91 -6.73
N ARG A 6 -15.10 -0.21 -7.45
CA ARG A 6 -14.13 -0.49 -8.51
C ARG A 6 -12.66 -0.68 -8.09
N PHE A 7 -12.32 -1.81 -7.46
CA PHE A 7 -11.07 -2.47 -7.87
C PHE A 7 -11.32 -3.09 -9.25
N LEU A 8 -10.99 -2.36 -10.32
CA LEU A 8 -11.32 -2.70 -11.71
C LEU A 8 -10.18 -3.41 -12.44
N PRO A 9 -10.49 -4.11 -13.56
CA PRO A 9 -9.50 -4.64 -14.51
C PRO A 9 -8.52 -3.59 -15.04
N ALA A 10 -8.94 -2.32 -15.15
CA ALA A 10 -8.08 -1.23 -15.63
C ALA A 10 -6.93 -0.92 -14.67
N GLU A 11 -7.16 -1.08 -13.36
CA GLU A 11 -6.17 -0.83 -12.31
C GLU A 11 -5.14 -1.97 -12.30
N GLN A 12 -5.62 -3.21 -12.43
CA GLN A 12 -4.79 -4.41 -12.59
C GLN A 12 -3.92 -4.35 -13.85
N ALA A 13 -4.47 -3.86 -14.97
CA ALA A 13 -3.70 -3.70 -16.19
C ALA A 13 -2.56 -2.68 -16.03
N SER A 14 -2.74 -1.64 -15.22
CA SER A 14 -1.71 -0.62 -14.97
C SER A 14 -0.58 -1.11 -14.06
N LEU A 15 -0.87 -2.09 -13.20
CA LEU A 15 0.10 -2.72 -12.28
C LEU A 15 0.66 -4.04 -12.80
N ALA A 16 0.27 -4.46 -14.01
CA ALA A 16 0.82 -5.66 -14.63
C ALA A 16 2.35 -5.50 -14.82
N PRO A 17 3.16 -6.56 -14.61
CA PRO A 17 4.62 -6.46 -14.63
C PRO A 17 5.18 -5.75 -15.88
N GLN A 18 4.60 -6.02 -17.06
CA GLN A 18 5.01 -5.41 -18.32
C GLN A 18 4.78 -3.89 -18.40
N ALA A 19 3.87 -3.34 -17.61
CA ALA A 19 3.54 -1.91 -17.57
C ALA A 19 4.40 -1.12 -16.57
N LEU A 20 5.08 -1.82 -15.65
CA LEU A 20 5.96 -1.22 -14.66
C LEU A 20 7.37 -0.99 -15.23
N VAL A 21 8.15 -0.09 -14.66
CA VAL A 21 9.59 0.00 -14.95
C VAL A 21 10.33 -1.15 -14.26
N PRO A 22 11.51 -1.60 -14.75
CA PRO A 22 12.18 -2.82 -14.29
C PRO A 22 12.37 -2.92 -12.77
N VAL A 23 12.57 -1.80 -12.07
CA VAL A 23 12.80 -1.77 -10.62
C VAL A 23 11.58 -2.21 -9.78
N TYR A 24 10.37 -2.17 -10.35
CA TYR A 24 9.14 -2.61 -9.70
C TYR A 24 8.61 -3.93 -10.27
N ARG A 25 9.34 -4.56 -11.21
CA ARG A 25 8.90 -5.80 -11.83
C ARG A 25 9.32 -7.00 -11.01
N ILE A 26 8.34 -7.83 -10.65
CA ILE A 26 8.56 -9.15 -10.09
C ILE A 26 8.11 -10.17 -11.14
N GLU A 27 9.04 -10.54 -12.03
CA GLU A 27 8.80 -11.53 -13.08
C GLU A 27 9.38 -12.89 -12.65
N ASN A 28 8.50 -13.82 -12.29
CA ASN A 28 8.88 -15.21 -12.08
C ASN A 28 9.12 -15.86 -13.46
N GLY A 29 10.37 -15.89 -13.93
CA GLY A 29 10.76 -16.78 -15.04
C GLY A 29 11.66 -16.24 -16.16
N LEU A 30 12.19 -15.01 -16.11
CA LEU A 30 13.09 -14.49 -17.16
C LEU A 30 14.40 -13.87 -16.67
N SER A 31 14.63 -13.82 -15.35
CA SER A 31 15.90 -13.36 -14.80
C SER A 31 16.97 -14.45 -14.95
N PRO A 32 18.25 -14.12 -15.23
CA PRO A 32 19.35 -15.10 -15.34
C PRO A 32 19.58 -15.92 -14.05
N HIS A 33 18.89 -15.56 -12.96
CA HIS A 33 18.69 -16.37 -11.77
C HIS A 33 17.42 -17.22 -11.92
N ALA A 34 17.53 -18.34 -12.64
CA ALA A 34 16.44 -19.27 -12.94
C ALA A 34 15.86 -20.03 -11.71
N GLY A 35 15.85 -19.41 -10.53
CA GLY A 35 15.36 -19.98 -9.27
C GLY A 35 15.05 -18.95 -8.18
N ALA A 36 14.97 -17.65 -8.50
CA ALA A 36 14.56 -16.64 -7.52
C ALA A 36 13.05 -16.76 -7.23
N THR A 37 12.69 -16.88 -5.95
CA THR A 37 11.29 -16.86 -5.48
C THR A 37 10.72 -15.45 -5.58
N GLU A 38 9.40 -15.34 -5.63
CA GLU A 38 8.68 -14.06 -5.60
C GLU A 38 9.14 -13.18 -4.43
N ALA A 39 9.32 -13.78 -3.24
CA ALA A 39 9.80 -13.11 -2.04
C ALA A 39 11.19 -12.50 -2.20
N HIS A 40 12.15 -13.23 -2.81
CA HIS A 40 13.50 -12.70 -3.01
C HIS A 40 13.53 -11.44 -3.89
N LEU A 41 12.73 -11.43 -4.96
CA LEU A 41 12.61 -10.25 -5.83
C LEU A 41 11.85 -9.11 -5.13
N ALA A 42 10.83 -9.44 -4.34
CA ALA A 42 10.10 -8.46 -3.54
C ALA A 42 10.99 -7.78 -2.49
N VAL A 43 11.94 -8.50 -1.88
CA VAL A 43 12.94 -7.91 -0.96
C VAL A 43 13.73 -6.80 -1.67
N GLN A 44 14.31 -7.08 -2.84
CA GLN A 44 15.08 -6.10 -3.61
C GLN A 44 14.26 -4.87 -4.00
N MET A 45 13.00 -5.09 -4.39
CA MET A 45 12.05 -4.02 -4.68
C MET A 45 11.77 -3.16 -3.45
N VAL A 46 11.51 -3.77 -2.29
CA VAL A 46 11.24 -3.07 -1.03
C VAL A 46 12.45 -2.26 -0.57
N GLU A 47 13.67 -2.82 -0.65
CA GLU A 47 14.91 -2.09 -0.36
C GLU A 47 15.03 -0.85 -1.25
N THR A 48 14.76 -1.00 -2.55
CA THR A 48 14.82 0.12 -3.49
C THR A 48 13.78 1.21 -3.22
N ILE A 49 12.54 0.83 -2.87
CA ILE A 49 11.50 1.79 -2.50
C ILE A 49 11.90 2.51 -1.21
N THR A 50 12.41 1.77 -0.23
CA THR A 50 12.86 2.31 1.06
C THR A 50 13.97 3.34 0.87
N ASP A 51 14.95 3.05 0.02
CA ASP A 51 16.01 3.99 -0.36
C ASP A 51 15.46 5.26 -1.01
N ARG A 52 14.48 5.12 -1.91
CA ARG A 52 13.80 6.27 -2.54
C ARG A 52 13.02 7.09 -1.54
N LEU A 53 12.36 6.46 -0.56
CA LEU A 53 11.63 7.15 0.50
C LEU A 53 12.58 7.96 1.39
N HIS A 54 13.73 7.40 1.79
CA HIS A 54 14.71 8.13 2.58
C HIS A 54 15.25 9.38 1.88
N ARG A 55 15.45 9.31 0.57
CA ARG A 55 15.91 10.46 -0.26
C ARG A 55 14.80 11.47 -0.56
N LEU A 56 13.54 11.13 -0.27
CA LEU A 56 12.39 11.95 -0.63
C LEU A 56 12.38 13.29 0.09
N ALA A 57 12.81 13.34 1.35
CA ALA A 57 12.82 14.59 2.11
C ALA A 57 13.61 15.70 1.40
N ASP A 58 14.79 15.35 0.87
CA ASP A 58 15.66 16.29 0.16
C ASP A 58 15.07 16.68 -1.21
N ALA A 59 14.54 15.70 -1.94
CA ALA A 59 13.96 15.93 -3.26
C ALA A 59 12.65 16.74 -3.20
N TYR A 60 11.78 16.47 -2.23
CA TYR A 60 10.46 17.09 -2.09
C TYR A 60 10.55 18.61 -1.98
N GLY A 61 11.56 19.10 -1.25
CA GLY A 61 11.81 20.52 -1.06
C GLY A 61 12.24 21.24 -2.34
N ALA A 62 12.90 20.54 -3.27
CA ALA A 62 13.40 21.13 -4.51
C ALA A 62 12.29 21.32 -5.57
N TRP A 63 11.17 20.61 -5.45
CA TRP A 63 10.10 20.64 -6.44
C TRP A 63 9.13 21.78 -6.15
N ARG A 64 8.73 22.53 -7.18
CA ARG A 64 7.69 23.57 -7.02
C ARG A 64 6.31 22.93 -6.80
N HIS A 65 6.00 21.90 -7.58
CA HIS A 65 4.85 21.03 -7.42
C HIS A 65 5.40 19.61 -7.42
N PHE A 66 5.24 18.89 -6.31
CA PHE A 66 5.75 17.53 -6.21
C PHE A 66 4.82 16.60 -7.00
N GLU A 67 5.39 15.74 -7.84
CA GLU A 67 4.64 14.73 -8.59
C GLU A 67 5.19 13.35 -8.26
N ALA A 68 4.41 12.54 -7.53
CA ALA A 68 4.82 11.22 -7.07
C ALA A 68 5.19 10.30 -8.25
N GLY A 69 4.43 10.36 -9.35
CA GLY A 69 4.71 9.57 -10.55
C GLY A 69 6.13 9.80 -11.08
N ALA A 70 6.50 11.05 -11.33
CA ALA A 70 7.83 11.38 -11.83
C ALA A 70 8.95 11.04 -10.84
N TYR A 71 8.73 11.15 -9.53
CA TYR A 71 9.76 10.81 -8.53
C TYR A 71 10.00 9.30 -8.40
N PHE A 72 8.93 8.51 -8.47
CA PHE A 72 8.99 7.06 -8.36
C PHE A 72 9.06 6.37 -9.73
N ASP A 73 9.32 7.07 -10.83
CA ASP A 73 9.31 6.48 -12.19
C ASP A 73 8.01 5.71 -12.51
N LEU A 74 6.87 6.20 -12.00
CA LEU A 74 5.53 5.66 -12.19
C LEU A 74 4.72 6.55 -13.13
N THR A 75 3.81 5.95 -13.89
CA THR A 75 2.73 6.69 -14.54
C THR A 75 1.82 7.36 -13.49
N ARG A 76 1.01 8.33 -13.92
CA ARG A 76 0.09 9.02 -13.01
C ARG A 76 -0.90 8.06 -12.38
N GLU A 77 -1.39 7.11 -13.16
CA GLU A 77 -2.32 6.07 -12.75
C GLU A 77 -1.68 5.16 -11.71
N GLN A 78 -0.50 4.61 -11.99
CA GLN A 78 0.26 3.78 -11.05
C GLN A 78 0.55 4.52 -9.74
N ALA A 79 0.98 5.78 -9.81
CA ALA A 79 1.25 6.58 -8.63
C ALA A 79 0.00 6.82 -7.77
N ALA A 80 -1.18 6.97 -8.39
CA ALA A 80 -2.43 7.13 -7.66
C ALA A 80 -2.83 5.88 -6.86
N TYR A 81 -2.38 4.69 -7.28
CA TYR A 81 -2.61 3.43 -6.58
C TYR A 81 -1.53 3.13 -5.55
N LEU A 82 -0.27 3.37 -5.91
CA LEU A 82 0.88 2.93 -5.11
C LEU A 82 1.31 3.94 -4.06
N VAL A 83 1.05 5.24 -4.27
CA VAL A 83 1.62 6.30 -3.45
C VAL A 83 0.55 7.23 -2.91
N ARG A 84 0.50 7.39 -1.59
CA ARG A 84 -0.35 8.38 -0.94
C ARG A 84 0.51 9.44 -0.26
N VAL A 85 0.46 10.67 -0.77
CA VAL A 85 1.13 11.83 -0.16
C VAL A 85 0.10 12.67 0.58
N THR A 86 0.29 12.85 1.88
CA THR A 86 -0.56 13.69 2.73
C THR A 86 0.29 14.81 3.33
N GLU A 87 0.09 16.05 2.86
CA GLU A 87 0.64 17.22 3.52
C GLU A 87 -0.19 17.57 4.76
N ARG A 88 0.45 17.61 5.92
CA ARG A 88 -0.10 18.15 7.18
C ARG A 88 0.50 19.52 7.45
N VAL A 89 0.07 20.15 8.54
CA VAL A 89 0.47 21.53 8.91
C VAL A 89 1.99 21.74 8.90
N SER A 90 2.75 20.76 9.38
CA SER A 90 4.21 20.87 9.48
C SER A 90 5.00 19.70 8.91
N THR A 91 4.32 18.64 8.48
CA THR A 91 4.94 17.39 8.04
C THR A 91 4.31 16.93 6.73
N VAL A 92 5.07 16.20 5.93
CA VAL A 92 4.58 15.44 4.78
C VAL A 92 4.66 13.98 5.19
N HIS A 93 3.54 13.29 5.03
CA HIS A 93 3.43 11.85 5.24
C HIS A 93 3.29 11.18 3.89
N VAL A 94 4.10 10.17 3.61
CA VAL A 94 4.08 9.44 2.34
C VAL A 94 3.93 7.96 2.65
N ASP A 95 2.85 7.35 2.18
CA ASP A 95 2.69 5.91 2.16
C ASP A 95 3.03 5.36 0.76
N PHE A 96 3.70 4.22 0.72
CA PHE A 96 3.92 3.41 -0.48
C PHE A 96 3.37 2.00 -0.25
N PHE A 97 2.36 1.60 -1.01
CA PHE A 97 1.68 0.31 -0.90
C PHE A 97 2.40 -0.76 -1.73
N ALA A 98 3.55 -1.23 -1.23
CA ALA A 98 4.40 -2.18 -1.95
C ALA A 98 3.74 -3.55 -2.18
N ASP A 99 2.80 -3.96 -1.32
CA ASP A 99 2.03 -5.20 -1.47
C ASP A 99 1.30 -5.28 -2.82
N LEU A 100 0.83 -4.14 -3.33
CA LEU A 100 0.11 -4.08 -4.61
C LEU A 100 0.98 -4.48 -5.81
N LEU A 101 2.31 -4.50 -5.67
CA LEU A 101 3.23 -4.90 -6.73
C LEU A 101 3.48 -6.42 -6.75
N LEU A 102 3.03 -7.15 -5.73
CA LEU A 102 3.27 -8.59 -5.64
C LEU A 102 2.41 -9.36 -6.65
N PRO A 103 2.99 -10.28 -7.44
CA PRO A 103 2.23 -11.17 -8.31
C PRO A 103 1.17 -11.99 -7.56
N SER A 104 1.47 -12.47 -6.35
CA SER A 104 0.52 -13.17 -5.47
C SER A 104 -0.67 -12.29 -5.09
N PHE A 105 -0.44 -11.02 -4.78
CA PHE A 105 -1.51 -10.05 -4.52
C PHE A 105 -2.39 -9.85 -5.76
N GLN A 106 -1.77 -9.65 -6.91
CA GLN A 106 -2.49 -9.48 -8.18
C GLN A 106 -3.32 -10.72 -8.53
N ARG A 107 -2.80 -11.95 -8.30
CA ARG A 107 -3.56 -13.20 -8.45
C ARG A 107 -4.77 -13.22 -7.52
N ALA A 108 -4.58 -12.96 -6.23
CA ALA A 108 -5.64 -12.99 -5.23
C ALA A 108 -6.75 -11.98 -5.55
N VAL A 109 -6.41 -10.74 -5.91
CA VAL A 109 -7.40 -9.70 -6.28
C VAL A 109 -8.10 -10.04 -7.59
N THR A 110 -7.38 -10.58 -8.59
CA THR A 110 -8.00 -11.00 -9.87
C THR A 110 -9.01 -12.11 -9.64
N PHE A 111 -8.66 -13.12 -8.84
CA PHE A 111 -9.60 -14.18 -8.48
C PHE A 111 -10.78 -13.63 -7.67
N TRP A 112 -10.51 -12.74 -6.71
CA TRP A 112 -11.55 -12.13 -5.89
C TRP A 112 -12.59 -11.37 -6.74
N ALA A 113 -12.12 -10.50 -7.63
CA ALA A 113 -12.96 -9.64 -8.45
C ALA A 113 -13.66 -10.41 -9.58
N GLY A 114 -12.99 -11.41 -10.16
CA GLY A 114 -13.48 -12.15 -11.32
C GLY A 114 -14.42 -13.31 -10.99
N GLN A 115 -14.21 -13.98 -9.86
CA GLN A 115 -14.92 -15.23 -9.53
C GLN A 115 -15.52 -15.20 -8.12
N PHE A 116 -14.69 -14.97 -7.10
CA PHE A 116 -15.11 -15.16 -5.71
C PHE A 116 -16.25 -14.22 -5.29
N SER A 117 -16.17 -12.93 -5.60
CA SER A 117 -17.17 -11.95 -5.16
C SER A 117 -18.56 -12.26 -5.72
N ALA A 118 -18.64 -12.64 -6.99
CA ALA A 118 -19.90 -13.01 -7.62
C ALA A 118 -20.48 -14.30 -7.02
N ALA A 119 -19.64 -15.33 -6.84
CA ALA A 119 -20.05 -16.60 -6.23
C ALA A 119 -20.50 -16.42 -4.77
N PHE A 120 -19.78 -15.62 -3.99
CA PHE A 120 -20.14 -15.32 -2.60
C PHE A 120 -21.46 -14.55 -2.48
N ASN A 121 -21.69 -13.57 -3.36
CA ASN A 121 -22.95 -12.83 -3.39
C ASN A 121 -24.14 -13.70 -3.83
N ALA A 122 -23.91 -14.66 -4.73
CA ALA A 122 -24.92 -15.66 -5.07
C ALA A 122 -25.24 -16.53 -3.84
N PHE A 123 -24.21 -17.12 -3.23
CA PHE A 123 -24.31 -17.98 -2.05
C PHE A 123 -25.00 -17.31 -0.85
N THR A 124 -24.73 -16.04 -0.58
CA THR A 124 -25.33 -15.29 0.55
C THR A 124 -26.65 -14.59 0.22
N GLY A 125 -27.09 -14.64 -1.04
CA GLY A 125 -28.31 -14.01 -1.51
C GLY A 125 -29.58 -14.70 -0.99
N PRO A 126 -30.74 -14.02 -1.05
CA PRO A 126 -32.01 -14.65 -0.69
C PRO A 126 -32.27 -15.85 -1.61
N ILE A 127 -32.59 -17.00 -1.01
CA ILE A 127 -32.94 -18.23 -1.73
C ILE A 127 -34.17 -17.94 -2.59
N THR A 128 -33.94 -17.75 -3.88
CA THR A 128 -35.01 -17.64 -4.88
C THR A 128 -35.22 -19.02 -5.51
N ALA A 129 -36.39 -19.26 -6.10
CA ALA A 129 -36.71 -20.54 -6.76
C ALA A 129 -35.77 -20.90 -7.92
N SER A 130 -34.88 -19.98 -8.32
CA SER A 130 -33.84 -20.15 -9.34
C SER A 130 -32.44 -20.34 -8.75
N HIS A 131 -32.30 -20.59 -7.46
CA HIS A 131 -31.05 -20.97 -6.80
C HIS A 131 -30.98 -22.49 -6.67
N PRO A 132 -30.43 -23.22 -7.66
CA PRO A 132 -30.23 -24.65 -7.49
C PRO A 132 -29.18 -24.88 -6.41
N ALA A 133 -29.44 -25.84 -5.51
CA ALA A 133 -28.53 -26.27 -4.43
C ALA A 133 -27.10 -26.63 -4.90
N LEU A 134 -26.91 -26.83 -6.21
CA LEU A 134 -25.60 -27.04 -6.84
C LEU A 134 -24.65 -25.82 -6.72
N PHE A 135 -25.16 -24.59 -6.67
CA PHE A 135 -24.30 -23.39 -6.47
C PHE A 135 -23.70 -23.32 -5.06
N ASP A 136 -24.39 -23.90 -4.08
CA ASP A 136 -23.93 -23.92 -2.68
C ASP A 136 -22.78 -24.91 -2.51
N ASP A 137 -22.83 -26.05 -3.20
CA ASP A 137 -21.77 -27.07 -3.18
C ASP A 137 -20.50 -26.58 -3.90
N ASP A 138 -20.62 -25.97 -5.10
CA ASP A 138 -19.45 -25.51 -5.87
C ASP A 138 -18.69 -24.36 -5.18
N PHE A 139 -19.40 -23.44 -4.51
CA PHE A 139 -18.77 -22.36 -3.77
C PHE A 139 -17.93 -22.90 -2.60
N LEU A 140 -18.51 -23.81 -1.81
CA LEU A 140 -17.84 -24.39 -0.64
C LEU A 140 -16.74 -25.40 -1.01
N ALA A 141 -16.92 -26.17 -2.08
CA ALA A 141 -15.98 -27.21 -2.50
C ALA A 141 -14.80 -26.69 -3.32
N GLU A 142 -14.97 -25.64 -4.12
CA GLU A 142 -13.95 -25.18 -5.08
C GLU A 142 -13.58 -23.71 -4.92
N THR A 143 -14.57 -22.81 -4.99
CA THR A 143 -14.30 -21.36 -5.10
C THR A 143 -13.66 -20.81 -3.81
N GLN A 144 -14.21 -21.17 -2.66
CA GLN A 144 -13.70 -20.72 -1.36
C GLN A 144 -12.32 -21.31 -1.02
N PRO A 145 -12.09 -22.63 -1.15
CA PRO A 145 -10.75 -23.20 -0.97
C PRO A 145 -9.70 -22.58 -1.91
N THR A 146 -10.06 -22.27 -3.16
CA THR A 146 -9.14 -21.62 -4.12
C THR A 146 -8.77 -20.21 -3.68
N MET A 147 -9.75 -19.40 -3.25
CA MET A 147 -9.47 -18.07 -2.69
C MET A 147 -8.59 -18.16 -1.43
N ALA A 148 -8.86 -19.13 -0.55
CA ALA A 148 -8.07 -19.36 0.65
C ALA A 148 -6.63 -19.76 0.33
N ALA A 149 -6.41 -20.56 -0.73
CA ALA A 149 -5.07 -20.92 -1.21
C ALA A 149 -4.31 -19.70 -1.75
N HIS A 150 -4.95 -18.86 -2.57
CA HIS A 150 -4.34 -17.61 -3.06
C HIS A 150 -4.02 -16.64 -1.93
N TRP A 151 -4.91 -16.52 -0.94
CA TRP A 151 -4.67 -15.70 0.24
C TRP A 151 -3.48 -16.23 1.07
N ALA A 152 -3.43 -17.53 1.32
CA ALA A 152 -2.33 -18.15 2.07
C ALA A 152 -0.99 -18.00 1.35
N GLU A 153 -0.96 -18.13 0.02
CA GLU A 153 0.23 -17.89 -0.80
C GLU A 153 0.73 -16.45 -0.67
N LEU A 154 -0.16 -15.45 -0.80
CA LEU A 154 0.17 -14.04 -0.61
C LEU A 154 0.75 -13.79 0.79
N VAL A 155 0.08 -14.27 1.84
CA VAL A 155 0.55 -14.10 3.22
C VAL A 155 1.94 -14.71 3.41
N ALA A 156 2.17 -15.91 2.87
CA ALA A 156 3.47 -16.57 2.96
C ALA A 156 4.59 -15.75 2.27
N VAL A 157 4.33 -15.17 1.10
CA VAL A 157 5.30 -14.30 0.40
C VAL A 157 5.60 -13.06 1.24
N VAL A 158 4.58 -12.38 1.76
CA VAL A 158 4.77 -11.18 2.59
C VAL A 158 5.54 -11.52 3.86
N ASP A 159 5.22 -12.61 4.53
CA ASP A 159 5.92 -13.05 5.75
C ASP A 159 7.38 -13.40 5.46
N GLU A 160 7.69 -14.07 4.34
CA GLU A 160 9.06 -14.37 3.94
C GLU A 160 9.88 -13.10 3.66
N VAL A 161 9.30 -12.11 2.98
CA VAL A 161 9.92 -10.80 2.74
C VAL A 161 10.21 -10.09 4.07
N ARG A 162 9.22 -10.05 4.96
CA ARG A 162 9.35 -9.41 6.28
C ARG A 162 10.40 -10.09 7.14
N ALA A 163 10.44 -11.42 7.15
CA ALA A 163 11.45 -12.18 7.89
C ALA A 163 12.86 -11.90 7.34
N THR A 164 13.00 -11.80 6.03
CA THR A 164 14.30 -11.46 5.40
C THR A 164 14.76 -10.05 5.76
N LEU A 165 13.83 -9.10 5.84
CA LEU A 165 14.10 -7.69 6.16
C LEU A 165 14.02 -7.35 7.66
N GLU A 166 13.80 -8.33 8.54
CA GLU A 166 13.54 -8.11 9.98
C GLU A 166 14.69 -7.35 10.67
N HIS A 167 15.91 -7.46 10.13
CA HIS A 167 17.10 -6.81 10.66
C HIS A 167 17.60 -5.62 9.83
N ASP A 168 16.91 -5.25 8.76
CA ASP A 168 17.25 -4.06 7.97
C ASP A 168 16.73 -2.79 8.69
N PRO A 169 17.63 -1.91 9.20
CA PRO A 169 17.21 -0.70 9.89
C PRO A 169 16.37 0.25 9.01
N SER A 170 16.61 0.26 7.70
CA SER A 170 15.90 1.10 6.74
C SER A 170 14.46 0.64 6.58
N PHE A 171 14.25 -0.68 6.48
CA PHE A 171 12.92 -1.27 6.45
C PHE A 171 12.19 -1.06 7.79
N ILE A 172 12.85 -1.31 8.92
CA ILE A 172 12.25 -1.10 10.25
C ILE A 172 11.81 0.36 10.46
N ALA A 173 12.59 1.32 9.97
CA ALA A 173 12.26 2.74 10.07
C ALA A 173 11.05 3.16 9.22
N THR A 174 10.71 2.39 8.18
CA THR A 174 9.68 2.75 7.20
C THR A 174 8.47 1.83 7.24
N VAL A 175 8.53 0.62 7.81
CA VAL A 175 7.39 -0.30 7.82
C VAL A 175 6.17 0.29 8.54
N ALA A 176 5.02 0.30 7.86
CA ALA A 176 3.82 1.02 8.28
C ALA A 176 2.59 0.12 8.48
N THR A 177 2.80 -1.19 8.67
CA THR A 177 1.74 -2.19 8.83
C THR A 177 0.69 -1.78 9.89
N ARG A 178 1.12 -1.22 11.03
CA ARG A 178 0.18 -0.79 12.07
C ARG A 178 -0.67 0.41 11.65
N THR A 179 -0.11 1.32 10.87
CA THR A 179 -0.84 2.48 10.33
C THR A 179 -1.89 2.03 9.33
N GLU A 180 -1.53 1.09 8.47
CA GLU A 180 -2.45 0.46 7.53
C GLU A 180 -3.56 -0.33 8.27
N GLN A 181 -3.21 -1.18 9.24
CA GLN A 181 -4.19 -1.89 10.07
C GLN A 181 -5.12 -0.91 10.81
N ALA A 182 -4.62 0.22 11.30
CA ALA A 182 -5.48 1.23 11.93
C ALA A 182 -6.48 1.84 10.93
N HIS A 183 -6.09 2.00 9.66
CA HIS A 183 -6.95 2.48 8.59
C HIS A 183 -8.08 1.48 8.29
N TRP A 184 -7.76 0.18 8.23
CA TRP A 184 -8.72 -0.87 7.89
C TRP A 184 -9.62 -1.30 9.06
N ARG A 185 -9.29 -0.92 10.30
CA ARG A 185 -9.99 -1.35 11.52
C ARG A 185 -11.51 -1.18 11.44
N ALA A 186 -12.01 -0.07 10.92
CA ALA A 186 -13.45 0.18 10.85
C ALA A 186 -14.17 -0.83 9.92
N PHE A 187 -13.52 -1.28 8.85
CA PHE A 187 -14.07 -2.25 7.91
C PHE A 187 -14.00 -3.68 8.46
N TRP A 188 -12.95 -3.97 9.24
CA TRP A 188 -12.69 -5.30 9.83
C TRP A 188 -13.46 -5.60 11.11
N GLN A 189 -14.18 -4.61 11.67
CA GLN A 189 -15.02 -4.77 12.87
C GLN A 189 -16.43 -5.30 12.58
N THR A 190 -16.75 -5.53 11.30
CA THR A 190 -18.02 -6.15 10.90
C THR A 190 -17.95 -7.66 11.14
N ASP A 191 -18.99 -8.26 11.71
CA ASP A 191 -19.04 -9.71 11.90
C ASP A 191 -18.82 -10.44 10.58
N ALA A 192 -17.88 -11.39 10.61
CA ALA A 192 -17.61 -12.24 9.48
C ALA A 192 -18.87 -13.07 9.12
N PRO A 193 -19.26 -13.11 7.84
CA PRO A 193 -20.28 -14.04 7.37
C PRO A 193 -19.95 -15.47 7.79
N SER A 194 -20.90 -16.16 8.43
CA SER A 194 -20.68 -17.48 9.06
C SER A 194 -20.25 -18.59 8.09
N ALA A 195 -20.49 -18.39 6.78
CA ALA A 195 -20.13 -19.34 5.74
C ALA A 195 -18.71 -19.15 5.17
N LEU A 196 -18.01 -18.08 5.57
CA LEU A 196 -16.63 -17.87 5.17
C LEU A 196 -15.66 -18.71 6.01
N SER A 197 -14.66 -19.24 5.33
CA SER A 197 -13.55 -19.96 5.92
C SER A 197 -12.79 -19.01 6.87
N PRO A 198 -12.42 -19.48 8.07
CA PRO A 198 -11.61 -18.69 9.00
C PRO A 198 -10.30 -18.17 8.41
N ALA A 199 -9.74 -18.88 7.41
CA ALA A 199 -8.54 -18.47 6.70
C ALA A 199 -8.72 -17.15 5.91
N LEU A 200 -9.94 -16.86 5.46
CA LEU A 200 -10.32 -15.64 4.74
C LEU A 200 -10.80 -14.52 5.67
N THR A 201 -10.92 -14.80 6.97
CA THR A 201 -11.33 -13.84 7.99
C THR A 201 -10.30 -13.80 9.13
N PRO A 202 -9.00 -13.58 8.83
CA PRO A 202 -7.99 -13.50 9.86
C PRO A 202 -8.25 -12.29 10.76
N ALA A 203 -7.73 -12.34 11.99
CA ALA A 203 -7.75 -11.18 12.85
C ALA A 203 -6.85 -10.08 12.25
N LEU A 204 -7.33 -8.84 12.17
CA LEU A 204 -6.62 -7.77 11.46
C LEU A 204 -5.16 -7.57 11.89
N HIS A 205 -4.86 -7.77 13.17
CA HIS A 205 -3.51 -7.62 13.70
C HIS A 205 -2.53 -8.70 13.23
N THR A 206 -3.03 -9.83 12.71
CA THR A 206 -2.23 -10.92 12.14
C THR A 206 -2.08 -10.81 10.63
N VAL A 207 -2.71 -9.82 9.98
CA VAL A 207 -2.55 -9.59 8.54
C VAL A 207 -1.23 -8.84 8.32
N PRO A 208 -0.22 -9.46 7.68
CA PRO A 208 1.04 -8.79 7.41
C PRO A 208 0.87 -7.83 6.22
N SER A 209 1.75 -6.83 6.14
CA SER A 209 1.86 -5.98 4.95
C SER A 209 3.28 -5.45 4.76
N LEU A 210 3.59 -5.09 3.52
CA LEU A 210 4.80 -4.42 3.06
C LEU A 210 4.58 -2.92 2.84
N THR A 211 3.46 -2.35 3.26
CA THR A 211 3.25 -0.90 3.22
C THR A 211 4.37 -0.18 3.97
N LEU A 212 5.00 0.77 3.28
CA LEU A 212 6.05 1.62 3.81
C LEU A 212 5.48 3.02 4.01
N ALA A 213 5.90 3.70 5.08
CA ALA A 213 5.60 5.09 5.31
C ALA A 213 6.88 5.87 5.64
N PHE A 214 6.90 7.12 5.20
CA PHE A 214 7.98 8.03 5.53
C PHE A 214 7.43 9.42 5.86
N ASP A 215 7.87 9.95 7.00
CA ASP A 215 7.47 11.24 7.52
C ASP A 215 8.66 12.21 7.52
N PHE A 216 8.46 13.40 6.94
CA PHE A 216 9.48 14.45 6.98
C PHE A 216 8.88 15.85 7.13
N PRO A 217 9.65 16.84 7.59
CA PRO A 217 9.16 18.20 7.75
C PRO A 217 8.72 18.82 6.41
N LEU A 218 7.55 19.44 6.39
CA LEU A 218 7.10 20.22 5.23
C LEU A 218 8.07 21.41 5.02
N PRO A 219 8.53 21.66 3.78
CA PRO A 219 9.49 22.73 3.51
C PRO A 219 9.00 24.09 4.01
N ALA A 220 9.90 24.88 4.60
CA ALA A 220 9.54 26.14 5.27
C ALA A 220 8.83 27.13 4.33
N TYR A 221 9.16 27.16 3.04
CA TYR A 221 8.52 28.04 2.07
C TYR A 221 7.06 27.67 1.77
N ARG A 222 6.66 26.41 2.00
CA ARG A 222 5.25 25.95 1.90
C ARG A 222 4.47 26.15 3.21
N GLN A 223 5.15 26.52 4.30
CA GLN A 223 4.56 26.77 5.61
C GLN A 223 4.32 28.27 5.83
N SER A 224 3.29 28.83 5.20
CA SER A 224 2.96 30.28 5.30
C SER A 224 2.92 30.81 6.74
N GLY A 225 2.42 30.01 7.69
CA GLY A 225 2.38 30.33 9.13
C GLY A 225 3.75 30.30 9.84
N ARG A 226 4.71 29.47 9.38
CA ARG A 226 6.07 29.43 9.92
C ARG A 226 6.92 30.57 9.35
N VAL A 227 6.77 30.89 8.06
CA VAL A 227 7.39 32.06 7.44
C VAL A 227 7.01 33.33 8.20
N ARG A 228 5.71 33.54 8.48
CA ARG A 228 5.24 34.67 9.30
C ARG A 228 5.79 34.68 10.73
N ARG A 229 6.06 33.52 11.33
CA ARG A 229 6.69 33.44 12.67
C ARG A 229 8.19 33.73 12.62
N LEU A 230 8.91 33.21 11.62
CA LEU A 230 10.32 33.49 11.39
C LEU A 230 10.58 34.96 11.09
N HIS A 231 9.75 35.59 10.25
CA HIS A 231 9.80 37.03 10.01
C HIS A 231 9.59 37.83 11.29
N ARG A 232 8.54 37.51 12.07
CA ARG A 232 8.28 38.19 13.35
C ARG A 232 9.40 38.00 14.37
N ASN A 233 10.01 36.82 14.43
CA ASN A 233 11.14 36.57 15.33
C ASN A 233 12.39 37.35 14.91
N ARG A 234 12.73 37.38 13.61
CA ARG A 234 13.82 38.22 13.08
C ARG A 234 13.59 39.70 13.34
N GLU A 235 12.38 40.21 13.15
CA GLU A 235 12.03 41.60 13.44
C GLU A 235 12.18 41.92 14.94
N ARG A 236 11.80 40.99 15.82
CA ARG A 236 11.98 41.14 17.28
C ARG A 236 13.45 41.15 17.70
N GLU A 237 14.28 40.29 17.12
CA GLU A 237 15.72 40.25 17.37
C GLU A 237 16.41 41.53 16.89
N GLN A 238 16.06 42.04 15.70
CA GLN A 238 16.59 43.31 15.19
C GLN A 238 16.21 44.50 16.08
N ARG A 239 14.97 44.52 16.61
CA ARG A 239 14.54 45.56 17.55
C ARG A 239 15.28 45.47 18.90
N ARG A 240 15.51 44.27 19.42
CA ARG A 240 16.27 44.06 20.66
C ARG A 240 17.76 44.41 20.50
N GLY A 241 18.38 44.05 19.38
CA GLY A 241 19.78 44.40 19.09
C GLY A 241 20.01 45.90 18.85
N ARG A 242 18.99 46.64 18.39
CA ARG A 242 19.04 48.11 18.28
C ARG A 242 18.86 48.84 19.62
N SER A 243 18.11 48.25 20.56
CA SER A 243 17.78 48.89 21.84
C SER A 243 18.84 48.70 22.93
N GLY A 244 19.84 47.84 22.72
CA GLY A 244 20.96 47.61 23.64
C GLY A 244 22.25 48.33 23.27
N ARG A 245 22.20 49.32 22.37
CA ARG A 245 23.37 50.02 21.79
C ARG A 245 23.39 51.53 22.08
N THR A 246 22.58 51.98 23.03
CA THR A 246 22.57 53.33 23.63
C THR A 246 23.03 53.21 25.06
#